data_AF-A0A1V0GVQ7-F1
#
_entry.id   AF-A0A1V0GVQ7-F1
#
_cell.length_a   1.000
_cell.length_b   1.000
_cell.length_c   1.000
_cell.angle_alpha   90.00
_cell.angle_beta   90.00
_cell.angle_gamma   90.00
#
_symmetry.space_group_name_H-M   'P 1'
#
loop_
_entity.id
_entity.type
_entity.pdbx_description
1 polymer ?
#
loop_
_entity_poly.entity_id
_entity_poly.type
_entity_poly.pdbx_seq_one_letter_code
_entity_poly.pdbx_strand_id
1 'polypeptide(L)' 'MSRKLLSELEGLMADTGLSAHRVGILCAKNGRIIDRLRNGGRVWPETESEIRSAIRRERSRRTENTAPQ' A
#
# COMPACT_ATOMS: atom_id res chain seq x y z
N MET A 1 5.13 10.91 9.76
CA MET A 1 3.89 10.24 9.33
C MET A 1 4.12 9.08 8.35
N SER A 2 5.25 9.00 7.63
CA SER A 2 5.50 7.97 6.61
C SER A 2 5.60 6.51 7.09
N ARG A 3 5.91 6.28 8.37
CA ARG A 3 6.22 4.93 8.89
C ARG A 3 5.02 3.99 8.97
N LYS A 4 3.82 4.53 9.21
CA LYS A 4 2.57 3.74 9.20
C LYS A 4 2.22 3.28 7.77
N LEU A 5 2.23 4.19 6.81
CA LEU A 5 1.98 3.84 5.41
C LEU A 5 2.96 2.80 4.87
N LEU A 6 4.24 2.97 5.18
CA LEU A 6 5.27 2.05 4.71
C LEU A 6 5.05 0.65 5.28
N SER A 7 4.71 0.54 6.56
CA SER A 7 4.37 -0.74 7.18
C SER A 7 3.11 -1.38 6.62
N GLU A 8 2.07 -0.61 6.30
CA GLU A 8 0.85 -1.15 5.67
C GLU A 8 1.09 -1.58 4.21
N LEU A 9 1.91 -0.84 3.47
CA LEU A 9 2.36 -1.20 2.12
C LEU A 9 3.22 -2.47 2.14
N GLU A 10 4.13 -2.61 3.11
CA GLU A 10 4.92 -3.83 3.30
C GLU A 10 4.03 -5.03 3.64
N GLY A 11 3.02 -4.83 4.50
CA GLY A 11 1.99 -5.84 4.75
C GLY A 11 1.29 -6.26 3.47
N LEU A 12 0.82 -5.30 2.68
CA LEU A 12 0.15 -5.58 1.40
C LEU A 12 1.08 -6.26 0.37
N MET A 13 2.36 -5.90 0.33
CA MET A 13 3.36 -6.56 -0.53
C MET A 13 3.60 -8.01 -0.11
N ALA A 14 3.78 -8.29 1.18
CA ALA A 14 3.95 -9.65 1.69
C ALA A 14 2.71 -10.52 1.43
N ASP A 15 1.55 -9.90 1.56
CA ASP A 15 0.24 -10.50 1.45
C ASP A 15 -0.12 -10.83 -0.02
N THR A 16 0.13 -9.90 -0.95
CA THR A 16 -0.11 -10.09 -2.40
C THR A 16 1.05 -10.75 -3.15
N GLY A 17 2.24 -10.82 -2.53
CA GLY A 17 3.47 -11.23 -3.21
C GLY A 17 3.95 -10.26 -4.29
N LEU A 18 3.38 -9.04 -4.36
CA LEU A 18 3.71 -8.05 -5.37
C LEU A 18 4.94 -7.24 -4.99
N SER A 19 5.76 -6.95 -5.99
CA SER A 19 6.93 -6.07 -5.82
C SER A 19 6.50 -4.61 -5.60
N ALA A 20 7.35 -3.85 -4.89
CA ALA A 20 7.10 -2.45 -4.54
C ALA A 20 6.72 -1.57 -5.75
N HIS A 21 7.32 -1.84 -6.91
CA HIS A 21 6.99 -1.16 -8.15
C HIS A 21 5.55 -1.39 -8.60
N ARG A 22 5.08 -2.65 -8.54
CA ARG A 22 3.71 -3.02 -8.91
C ARG A 22 2.71 -2.42 -7.94
N VAL A 23 2.98 -2.51 -6.63
CA VAL A 23 2.12 -1.96 -5.59
C VAL A 23 2.03 -0.43 -5.70
N GLY A 24 3.14 0.25 -5.99
CA GLY A 24 3.13 1.69 -6.24
C GLY A 24 2.26 2.09 -7.44
N ILE A 25 2.29 1.32 -8.53
CA ILE A 25 1.40 1.55 -9.68
C ILE A 25 -0.06 1.30 -9.31
N LEU A 26 -0.35 0.23 -8.55
CA LEU A 26 -1.71 -0.10 -8.13
C LEU A 26 -2.31 0.94 -7.18
N CYS A 27 -1.53 1.39 -6.20
CA CYS A 27 -2.02 2.24 -5.11
C CYS A 27 -1.94 3.73 -5.43
N ALA A 28 -0.98 4.15 -6.26
CA ALA A 28 -0.66 5.56 -6.48
C ALA A 28 -0.44 5.91 -7.95
N LYS A 29 -0.64 4.96 -8.87
CA LYS A 29 -0.24 5.08 -10.29
C LYS A 29 1.22 5.49 -10.46
N ASN A 30 2.06 5.21 -9.46
CA ASN A 30 3.45 5.63 -9.39
C ASN A 30 4.31 4.51 -8.80
N GLY A 31 5.02 3.80 -9.67
CA GLY A 31 5.85 2.67 -9.26
C GLY A 31 7.05 3.04 -8.37
N ARG A 32 7.42 4.31 -8.27
CA ARG A 32 8.53 4.77 -7.41
C ARG A 32 8.07 5.38 -6.09
N ILE A 33 6.78 5.36 -5.80
CA ILE A 33 6.25 5.96 -4.57
C ILE A 33 6.80 5.27 -3.31
N ILE A 34 6.95 3.95 -3.33
CA ILE A 34 7.44 3.17 -2.19
C ILE A 34 8.91 3.42 -1.95
N ASP A 35 9.72 3.45 -3.01
CA ASP A 35 11.15 3.78 -2.94
C ASP A 35 11.38 5.19 -2.37
N ARG A 36 10.61 6.18 -2.85
CA ARG A 36 10.59 7.53 -2.27
C ARG A 36 10.22 7.51 -0.79
N LEU A 37 9.13 6.84 -0.41
CA LEU A 37 8.71 6.72 0.99
C LEU A 37 9.81 6.12 1.86
N ARG A 38 10.50 5.10 1.35
CA ARG A 38 11.61 4.41 2.03
C ARG A 38 12.82 5.32 2.22
N ASN A 39 13.07 6.20 1.26
CA ASN A 39 14.15 7.18 1.30
C ASN A 39 13.77 8.48 2.05
N GLY A 40 12.65 8.49 2.78
CA GLY A 40 12.19 9.69 3.51
C GLY A 40 11.57 10.76 2.60
N GLY A 41 11.29 10.43 1.35
CA GLY A 41 10.65 11.30 0.38
C GLY A 41 9.23 11.69 0.79
N ARG A 42 8.84 12.90 0.37
CA ARG A 42 7.51 13.45 0.64
C ARG A 42 6.47 12.81 -0.28
N VAL A 43 5.32 12.47 0.29
CA VAL A 43 4.13 12.02 -0.44
C VAL A 43 3.04 13.07 -0.29
N TRP A 44 2.34 13.34 -1.38
CA TRP A 44 1.23 14.28 -1.39
C TRP A 44 0.00 13.65 -0.72
N PRO A 45 -0.83 14.45 -0.01
CA PRO A 45 -2.01 13.93 0.68
C PRO A 45 -2.99 13.20 -0.24
N GLU A 46 -3.10 13.63 -1.50
CA GLU A 46 -3.90 12.94 -2.53
C GLU A 46 -3.42 11.50 -2.76
N THR A 47 -2.10 11.34 -2.93
CA THR A 47 -1.48 10.03 -3.10
C THR A 47 -1.58 9.18 -1.83
N GLU A 48 -1.44 9.79 -0.65
CA GLU A 48 -1.63 9.08 0.62
C GLU A 48 -3.05 8.52 0.73
N SER A 49 -4.05 9.30 0.31
CA SER A 49 -5.46 8.90 0.33
C SER A 49 -5.76 7.74 -0.62
N GLU A 50 -5.20 7.78 -1.83
CA GLU A 50 -5.28 6.68 -2.81
C GLU A 50 -4.65 5.40 -2.25
N ILE A 51 -3.47 5.50 -1.65
CA ILE A 51 -2.79 4.34 -1.03
C ILE A 51 -3.61 3.76 0.11
N ARG A 52 -4.13 4.59 1.03
CA ARG A 52 -5.00 4.10 2.11
C ARG A 52 -6.27 3.46 1.57
N SER A 53 -6.87 4.03 0.52
CA SER A 53 -8.08 3.48 -0.09
C SER A 53 -7.82 2.13 -0.73
N ALA A 54 -6.66 1.95 -1.39
CA ALA A 54 -6.24 0.67 -1.95
C ALA A 54 -6.00 -0.37 -0.84
N ILE A 55 -5.28 -0.01 0.21
CA ILE A 55 -5.04 -0.89 1.37
C ILE A 55 -6.36 -1.30 2.03
N ARG A 56 -7.28 -0.35 2.21
CA ARG A 56 -8.60 -0.62 2.79
C ARG A 56 -9.41 -1.55 1.89
N ARG A 57 -9.41 -1.35 0.58
CA ARG A 57 -10.06 -2.27 -0.37
C ARG A 57 -9.49 -3.67 -0.31
N GLU A 58 -8.16 -3.81 -0.29
CA GLU A 58 -7.51 -5.12 -0.24
C GLU A 58 -7.77 -5.83 1.10
N ARG A 59 -7.70 -5.08 2.22
CA ARG A 59 -8.07 -5.60 3.53
C ARG A 59 -9.52 -6.03 3.60
N SER A 60 -10.46 -5.26 3.02
CA SER A 60 -11.86 -5.66 2.95
C SER A 60 -12.05 -6.94 2.15
N ARG A 61 -11.41 -7.05 0.96
CA ARG A 61 -11.43 -8.28 0.16
C ARG A 61 -10.88 -9.49 0.92
N ARG A 62 -9.85 -9.31 1.76
CA ARG A 62 -9.28 -10.39 2.56
C ARG A 62 -10.01 -10.69 3.85
N THR A 63 -10.60 -9.69 4.50
CA THR A 63 -11.42 -9.91 5.70
C THR A 63 -12.63 -10.77 5.36
N GLU A 64 -13.23 -10.59 4.17
CA GLU A 64 -14.24 -11.51 3.63
C GLU A 64 -13.69 -12.91 3.33
N ASN A 65 -12.42 -13.03 2.93
CA ASN A 65 -11.80 -14.32 2.60
C ASN A 65 -11.14 -15.03 3.80
N THR A 66 -11.14 -14.40 4.99
CA THR A 66 -10.58 -14.94 6.24
C THR A 66 -11.66 -15.00 7.33
N ALA A 67 -12.86 -15.45 6.97
CA ALA A 67 -13.80 -15.98 7.93
C ALA A 67 -13.53 -17.49 8.08
N PRO A 68 -13.00 -17.97 9.23
CA PRO A 68 -13.08 -19.39 9.53
C PRO A 68 -14.57 -19.77 9.69
N GLN A 69 -14.96 -20.83 8.98
CA GLN A 69 -16.21 -21.56 9.15
C GLN A 69 -16.37 -22.04 10.60
#